data_AF-A0A7S2X7I9-F1
#
_entry.id   AF-A0A7S2X7I9-F1
#
_cell.length_a   1.000
_cell.length_b   1.000
_cell.length_c   1.000
_cell.angle_alpha   90.00
_cell.angle_beta   90.00
_cell.angle_gamma   90.00
#
_symmetry.space_group_name_H-M   'P 1'
#
loop_
_entity.id
_entity.type
_entity.pdbx_description
1 polymer ?
#
loop_
_entity_poly.entity_id
_entity_poly.type
_entity_poly.pdbx_seq_one_letter_code
_entity_poly.pdbx_strand_id
1 'polypeptide(L)'
;QIARKGGAGVGVMYLSSDVAACQLRNNNRKPPHRVSSSTIAKMATTLQPPDPTKFAWERNCKTIHIPKPPTIIDWRSVVDYGWLGSIYAKVPRDVAEEERKKDIIKEKDRTATLKSVTHQAEVAMRKCLGSRVQKLQRYFKDQKVSDAKSRVKRAVKEMGFMRRQLLAKQTTMPSMGSEAEGPTLSISAMVDEIVVEYEKMIDEHVKVVVGVSS
;
A
#
# COMPACT_ATOMS: atom_id res chain seq x y z
N GLN A 1 -6.43 8.86 13.70
CA GLN A 1 -6.77 7.61 12.98
C GLN A 1 -7.55 6.62 13.84
N ILE A 2 -7.12 6.32 15.08
CA ILE A 2 -7.85 5.41 15.98
C ILE A 2 -9.29 5.88 16.24
N ALA A 3 -9.49 7.12 16.68
CA ALA A 3 -10.83 7.68 16.93
C ALA A 3 -11.72 7.69 15.67
N ARG A 4 -11.15 8.00 14.50
CA ARG A 4 -11.83 7.93 13.19
C ARG A 4 -12.36 6.53 12.89
N LYS A 5 -11.54 5.50 13.09
CA LYS A 5 -11.96 4.08 12.92
C LYS A 5 -13.06 3.67 13.90
N GLY A 6 -13.01 4.22 15.12
CA GLY A 6 -14.01 3.99 16.15
C GLY A 6 -15.26 4.87 16.03
N GLY A 7 -15.38 5.72 15.01
CA GLY A 7 -16.50 6.66 14.88
C GLY A 7 -16.59 7.66 16.04
N ALA A 8 -15.45 8.01 16.66
CA ALA A 8 -15.37 8.93 17.78
C ALA A 8 -14.84 10.31 17.35
N GLY A 9 -15.34 11.36 18.03
CA GLY A 9 -14.78 12.70 17.94
C GLY A 9 -13.39 12.78 18.58
N VAL A 10 -12.59 13.76 18.18
CA VAL A 10 -11.29 14.05 18.79
C VAL A 10 -11.24 15.52 19.19
N GLY A 11 -10.82 15.76 20.43
CA GLY A 11 -10.34 17.04 20.92
C GLY A 11 -8.87 16.93 21.31
N VAL A 12 -8.09 17.98 21.06
CA VAL A 12 -6.65 18.01 21.38
C VAL A 12 -6.39 19.13 22.38
N MET A 13 -5.68 18.84 23.45
CA MET A 13 -5.19 19.86 24.38
C MET A 13 -3.69 20.05 24.18
N TYR A 14 -3.29 21.26 23.81
CA TYR A 14 -1.90 21.65 23.64
C TYR A 14 -1.44 22.43 24.86
N LEU A 15 -0.56 21.84 25.65
CA LEU A 15 -0.02 22.46 26.86
C LEU A 15 1.29 23.15 26.51
N SER A 16 1.29 24.47 26.48
CA SER A 16 2.49 25.29 26.23
C SER A 16 3.14 25.72 27.55
N SER A 17 4.46 25.81 27.56
CA SER A 17 5.24 26.27 28.73
C SER A 17 6.60 26.76 28.26
N ASP A 18 7.20 27.67 29.02
CA ASP A 18 8.51 28.21 28.70
C ASP A 18 9.61 27.16 28.88
N VAL A 19 10.68 27.29 28.08
CA VAL A 19 11.82 26.35 28.11
C VAL A 19 12.44 26.30 29.52
N ALA A 20 12.61 27.45 30.17
CA ALA A 20 13.15 27.54 31.52
C ALA A 20 12.28 26.78 32.54
N ALA A 21 10.95 26.93 32.45
CA ALA A 21 10.01 26.22 33.31
C ALA A 21 10.06 24.71 33.05
N CYS A 22 10.16 24.28 31.79
CA CYS A 22 10.32 22.88 31.40
C CYS A 22 11.62 22.28 31.95
N GLN A 23 12.74 23.01 31.87
CA GLN A 23 14.03 22.58 32.40
C GLN A 23 14.01 22.44 33.92
N LEU A 24 13.43 23.41 34.62
CA LEU A 24 13.26 23.34 36.08
C LEU A 24 12.45 22.09 36.49
N ARG A 25 11.32 21.85 35.83
CA ARG A 25 10.49 20.64 36.08
C ARG A 25 11.25 19.36 35.76
N ASN A 26 12.03 19.34 34.69
CA ASN A 26 12.84 18.18 34.30
C ASN A 26 13.93 17.87 35.33
N ASN A 27 14.58 18.89 35.91
CA ASN A 27 15.57 18.71 36.98
C ASN A 27 14.96 18.08 38.24
N ASN A 28 13.69 18.37 38.52
CA ASN A 28 12.95 17.79 39.65
C ASN A 28 12.47 16.35 39.40
N ARG A 29 12.56 15.81 38.17
CA ARG A 29 12.22 14.40 37.89
C ARG A 29 13.29 13.48 38.46
N LYS A 30 12.91 12.25 38.83
CA LYS A 30 13.88 11.21 39.22
C LYS A 30 14.51 10.58 37.96
N PRO A 31 15.81 10.23 37.97
CA PRO A 31 16.37 9.34 36.96
C PRO A 31 15.59 8.01 36.92
N PRO A 32 15.35 7.39 35.74
CA PRO A 32 15.85 7.74 34.41
C PRO A 32 14.94 8.67 33.59
N HIS A 33 13.86 9.20 34.16
CA HIS A 33 12.85 9.98 33.42
C HIS A 33 13.27 11.42 33.07
N ARG A 34 14.52 11.80 33.38
CA ARG A 34 15.09 13.08 32.97
C ARG A 34 15.50 13.02 31.50
N VAL A 35 15.15 14.05 30.75
CA VAL A 35 15.69 14.26 29.40
C VAL A 35 16.84 15.27 29.45
N SER A 36 17.76 15.23 28.49
CA SER A 36 18.84 16.22 28.47
C SER A 36 18.31 17.63 28.20
N SER A 37 18.97 18.65 28.76
CA SER A 37 18.60 20.05 28.52
C SER A 37 18.67 20.42 27.04
N SER A 38 19.62 19.84 26.30
CA SER A 38 19.74 20.00 24.85
C SER A 38 18.53 19.43 24.10
N THR A 39 17.95 18.33 24.57
CA THR A 39 16.73 17.76 23.98
C THR A 39 15.54 18.68 24.19
N ILE A 40 15.38 19.25 25.39
CA ILE A 40 14.29 20.20 25.69
C ILE A 40 14.41 21.44 24.79
N ALA A 41 15.62 22.02 24.69
CA ALA A 41 15.86 23.19 23.85
C ALA A 41 15.57 22.88 22.36
N LYS A 42 16.07 21.75 21.86
CA LYS A 42 15.81 21.31 20.47
C LYS A 42 14.31 21.14 20.23
N MET A 43 13.61 20.43 21.10
CA MET A 43 12.17 20.23 20.97
C MET A 43 11.40 21.55 20.94
N ALA A 44 11.76 22.53 21.78
CA ALA A 44 11.12 23.84 21.80
C ALA A 44 11.26 24.60 20.47
N THR A 45 12.40 24.46 19.77
CA THR A 45 12.60 25.10 18.46
C THR A 45 11.88 24.37 17.32
N THR A 46 11.69 23.05 17.43
CA THR A 46 11.11 22.23 16.34
C THR A 46 9.61 22.02 16.46
N LEU A 47 9.06 22.10 17.68
CA LEU A 47 7.66 21.83 17.96
C LEU A 47 6.81 23.01 17.47
N GLN A 48 6.03 22.79 16.42
CA GLN A 48 5.08 23.78 15.94
C GLN A 48 3.82 23.76 16.82
N PRO A 49 3.26 24.93 17.17
CA PRO A 49 1.95 24.99 17.81
C PRO A 49 0.87 24.50 16.83
N PRO A 50 -0.29 24.03 17.35
CA PRO A 50 -1.44 23.71 16.52
C PRO A 50 -1.90 24.92 15.71
N ASP A 51 -2.20 24.70 14.43
CA ASP A 51 -2.66 25.68 13.45
C ASP A 51 -3.94 25.19 12.74
N PRO A 52 -5.12 25.65 13.21
CA PRO A 52 -6.42 25.31 12.61
C PRO A 52 -6.59 25.73 11.14
N THR A 53 -5.73 26.63 10.64
CA THR A 53 -5.76 27.08 9.23
C THR A 53 -5.03 26.10 8.33
N LYS A 54 -3.92 25.52 8.81
CA LYS A 54 -3.13 24.51 8.10
C LYS A 54 -3.78 23.14 8.14
N PHE A 55 -4.36 22.77 9.29
CA PHE A 55 -4.95 21.45 9.48
C PHE A 55 -6.36 21.55 10.07
N ALA A 56 -7.37 21.18 9.27
CA ALA A 56 -8.77 21.29 9.69
C ALA A 56 -9.13 20.48 10.96
N TRP A 57 -8.40 19.41 11.25
CA TRP A 57 -8.60 18.61 12.47
C TRP A 57 -8.08 19.31 13.74
N GLU A 58 -7.21 20.31 13.61
CA GLU A 58 -6.70 21.12 14.73
C GLU A 58 -7.70 22.20 15.17
N ARG A 59 -8.84 22.35 14.49
CA ARG A 59 -9.95 23.23 14.93
C ARG A 59 -10.52 22.85 16.30
N ASN A 60 -10.41 21.58 16.67
CA ASN A 60 -10.79 21.10 18.00
C ASN A 60 -9.60 21.09 18.97
N CYS A 61 -8.57 21.90 18.70
CA CYS A 61 -7.41 22.04 19.58
C CYS A 61 -7.54 23.27 20.48
N LYS A 62 -7.18 23.11 21.75
CA LYS A 62 -7.07 24.20 22.72
C LYS A 62 -5.68 24.29 23.25
N THR A 63 -5.12 25.48 23.14
CA THR A 63 -3.86 25.83 23.78
C THR A 63 -4.10 26.32 25.19
N ILE A 64 -3.41 25.72 26.15
CA ILE A 64 -3.37 26.15 27.55
C ILE A 64 -1.91 26.47 27.87
N HIS A 65 -1.65 27.68 28.33
CA HIS A 65 -0.31 28.09 28.75
C HIS A 65 -0.10 27.82 30.24
N ILE A 66 0.97 27.12 30.57
CA ILE A 66 1.30 26.64 31.92
C ILE A 66 2.68 27.18 32.31
N PRO A 67 2.78 28.44 32.77
CA PRO A 67 4.07 29.08 33.07
C PRO A 67 4.73 28.48 34.33
N LYS A 68 3.93 27.98 35.27
CA LYS A 68 4.38 27.40 36.55
C LYS A 68 3.80 26.01 36.76
N PRO A 69 4.37 25.15 37.62
CA PRO A 69 3.78 23.85 37.93
C PRO A 69 2.29 24.01 38.24
N PRO A 70 1.39 23.32 37.52
CA PRO A 70 -0.04 23.53 37.66
C PRO A 70 -0.50 23.14 39.06
N THR A 71 -1.34 23.98 39.65
CA THR A 71 -2.07 23.69 40.89
C THR A 71 -3.28 22.80 40.58
N ILE A 72 -3.91 22.26 41.63
CA ILE A 72 -5.17 21.47 41.49
C ILE A 72 -6.27 22.28 40.79
N ILE A 73 -6.30 23.60 40.99
CA ILE A 73 -7.28 24.51 40.37
C ILE A 73 -7.01 24.64 38.86
N ASP A 74 -5.74 24.70 38.45
CA ASP A 74 -5.34 24.73 37.03
C ASP A 74 -5.74 23.43 36.32
N TRP A 75 -5.67 22.29 37.04
CA TRP A 75 -6.08 20.99 36.49
C TRP A 75 -7.59 20.87 36.31
N ARG A 76 -8.38 21.56 37.14
CA ARG A 76 -9.84 21.58 37.03
C ARG A 76 -10.28 22.22 35.72
N SER A 77 -9.64 23.33 35.32
CA SER A 77 -9.86 23.98 34.03
C SER A 77 -9.50 23.07 32.84
N VAL A 78 -8.46 22.24 32.97
CA VAL A 78 -8.08 21.23 31.97
C VAL A 78 -9.13 20.11 31.88
N VAL A 79 -9.64 19.65 33.02
CA VAL A 79 -10.69 18.60 33.09
C VAL A 79 -12.02 19.12 32.56
N ASP A 80 -12.44 20.32 32.96
CA ASP A 80 -13.67 20.96 32.51
C ASP A 80 -13.60 21.20 31.00
N TYR A 81 -12.45 21.65 30.49
CA TYR A 81 -12.24 21.80 29.05
C TYR A 81 -12.18 20.45 28.32
N GLY A 82 -11.50 19.44 28.88
CA GLY A 82 -11.44 18.10 28.31
C GLY A 82 -12.84 17.47 28.23
N TRP A 83 -13.66 17.67 29.25
CA TRP A 83 -15.04 17.21 29.33
C TRP A 83 -15.93 17.94 28.31
N LEU A 84 -15.93 19.28 28.31
CA LEU A 84 -16.69 20.10 27.35
C LEU A 84 -16.23 19.84 25.91
N GLY A 85 -14.93 19.80 25.66
CA GLY A 85 -14.33 19.50 24.37
C GLY A 85 -14.70 18.12 23.84
N SER A 86 -14.88 17.12 24.71
CA SER A 86 -15.35 15.79 24.32
C SER A 86 -16.82 15.77 23.87
N ILE A 87 -17.65 16.64 24.44
CA ILE A 87 -19.07 16.79 24.10
C ILE A 87 -19.26 17.51 22.76
N TYR A 88 -18.41 18.51 22.47
CA TYR A 88 -18.48 19.29 21.22
C TYR A 88 -17.64 18.72 20.08
N ALA A 89 -16.81 17.71 20.34
CA ALA A 89 -16.04 17.03 19.31
C ALA A 89 -16.99 16.31 18.34
N LYS A 90 -17.34 16.99 17.25
CA LYS A 90 -18.14 16.39 16.18
C LYS A 90 -17.46 15.11 15.71
N VAL A 91 -18.16 13.98 15.88
CA VAL A 91 -17.82 12.75 15.15
C VAL A 91 -17.87 13.11 13.66
N PRO A 92 -16.78 12.92 12.89
CA PRO A 92 -16.83 13.11 11.45
C PRO A 92 -17.79 12.09 10.85
N ARG A 93 -19.06 12.47 10.64
CA ARG A 93 -20.14 11.55 10.25
C ARG A 93 -19.89 10.96 8.86
N ASP A 94 -19.26 11.70 7.96
CA ASP A 94 -19.11 11.31 6.55
C ASP A 94 -17.91 10.39 6.29
N VAL A 95 -16.96 10.33 7.21
CA VAL A 95 -15.66 9.70 6.95
C VAL A 95 -15.72 8.18 7.08
N ALA A 96 -16.50 7.67 8.04
CA ALA A 96 -16.65 6.23 8.26
C ALA A 96 -17.50 5.56 7.17
N GLU A 97 -18.36 6.31 6.49
CA GLU A 97 -19.18 5.80 5.38
C GLU A 97 -18.42 5.89 4.06
N GLU A 98 -17.71 6.99 3.79
CA GLU A 98 -16.84 7.10 2.61
C GLU A 98 -15.67 6.11 2.63
N GLU A 99 -15.02 5.88 3.78
CA GLU A 99 -13.97 4.86 3.87
C GLU A 99 -14.52 3.46 3.67
N ARG A 100 -15.68 3.14 4.25
CA ARG A 100 -16.35 1.86 3.97
C ARG A 100 -16.70 1.70 2.50
N LYS A 101 -17.22 2.75 1.85
CA LYS A 101 -17.51 2.72 0.40
C LYS A 101 -16.24 2.51 -0.42
N LYS A 102 -15.13 3.20 -0.09
CA LYS A 102 -13.83 3.02 -0.75
C LYS A 102 -13.27 1.61 -0.54
N ASP A 103 -13.39 1.05 0.65
CA ASP A 103 -12.90 -0.30 0.95
C ASP A 103 -13.75 -1.37 0.25
N ILE A 104 -15.07 -1.18 0.17
CA ILE A 104 -15.97 -2.04 -0.62
C ILE A 104 -15.62 -1.97 -2.11
N ILE A 105 -15.37 -0.78 -2.65
CA ILE A 105 -14.96 -0.61 -4.06
C ILE A 105 -13.61 -1.29 -4.31
N LYS A 106 -12.61 -1.08 -3.44
CA LYS A 106 -11.30 -1.74 -3.54
C LYS A 106 -11.40 -3.25 -3.49
N GLU A 107 -12.24 -3.79 -2.61
CA GLU A 107 -12.42 -5.25 -2.51
C GLU A 107 -13.21 -5.80 -3.70
N LYS A 108 -14.18 -5.05 -4.25
CA LYS A 108 -14.84 -5.38 -5.51
C LYS A 108 -13.86 -5.37 -6.69
N ASP A 109 -12.99 -4.38 -6.80
CA ASP A 109 -11.98 -4.31 -7.86
C ASP A 109 -10.94 -5.43 -7.71
N ARG A 110 -10.53 -5.73 -6.48
CA ARG A 110 -9.63 -6.86 -6.18
C ARG A 110 -10.26 -8.19 -6.54
N THR A 111 -11.51 -8.41 -6.17
CA THR A 111 -12.23 -9.65 -6.50
C THR A 111 -12.52 -9.77 -8.00
N ALA A 112 -12.82 -8.67 -8.68
CA ALA A 112 -12.95 -8.64 -10.15
C ALA A 112 -11.61 -8.95 -10.84
N THR A 113 -10.50 -8.40 -10.33
CA THR A 113 -9.14 -8.69 -10.84
C THR A 113 -8.77 -10.15 -10.61
N LEU A 114 -9.08 -10.70 -9.43
CA LEU A 114 -8.84 -12.11 -9.12
C LEU A 114 -9.69 -13.06 -9.96
N LYS A 115 -10.90 -12.65 -10.37
CA LYS A 115 -11.78 -13.43 -11.25
C LYS A 115 -11.52 -13.22 -12.74
N SER A 116 -10.60 -12.33 -13.11
CA SER A 116 -10.27 -12.07 -14.50
C SER A 116 -9.39 -13.16 -15.09
N VAL A 117 -9.91 -13.86 -16.11
CA VAL A 117 -9.17 -14.87 -16.91
C VAL A 117 -7.84 -14.29 -17.39
N THR A 118 -7.84 -13.04 -17.85
CA THR A 118 -6.63 -12.36 -18.36
C THR A 118 -5.55 -12.21 -17.29
N HIS A 119 -5.92 -11.85 -16.06
CA HIS A 119 -4.97 -11.71 -14.96
C HIS A 119 -4.41 -13.06 -14.52
N GLN A 120 -5.26 -14.06 -14.36
CA GLN A 120 -4.84 -15.41 -14.00
C GLN A 120 -3.92 -16.02 -15.08
N ALA A 121 -4.27 -15.88 -16.36
CA ALA A 121 -3.44 -16.30 -17.48
C ALA A 121 -2.11 -15.55 -17.52
N GLU A 122 -2.10 -14.23 -17.26
CA GLU A 122 -0.85 -13.46 -17.19
C GLU A 122 0.08 -13.99 -16.09
N VAL A 123 -0.46 -14.26 -14.90
CA VAL A 123 0.31 -14.80 -13.77
C VAL A 123 0.88 -16.17 -14.11
N ALA A 124 0.08 -17.06 -14.71
CA ALA A 124 0.53 -18.39 -15.13
C ALA A 124 1.61 -18.32 -16.22
N MET A 125 1.41 -17.50 -17.25
CA MET A 125 2.39 -17.27 -18.31
C MET A 125 3.71 -16.68 -17.78
N ARG A 126 3.68 -15.80 -16.78
CA ARG A 126 4.90 -15.28 -16.12
C ARG A 126 5.68 -16.40 -15.43
N LYS A 127 5.01 -17.35 -14.78
CA LYS A 127 5.65 -18.52 -14.16
C LYS A 127 6.28 -19.43 -15.21
N CYS A 128 5.54 -19.72 -16.29
CA CYS A 128 6.04 -20.52 -17.41
C CYS A 128 7.31 -19.91 -18.03
N LEU A 129 7.29 -18.61 -18.34
CA LEU A 129 8.46 -17.88 -18.82
C LEU A 129 9.65 -18.02 -17.87
N GLY A 130 9.45 -17.83 -16.57
CA GLY A 130 10.51 -17.97 -15.56
C GLY A 130 11.16 -19.36 -15.58
N SER A 131 10.34 -20.42 -15.61
CA SER A 131 10.80 -21.80 -15.72
C SER A 131 11.58 -22.04 -17.03
N ARG A 132 11.13 -21.48 -18.15
CA ARG A 132 11.83 -21.64 -19.44
C ARG A 132 13.15 -20.91 -19.49
N VAL A 133 13.20 -19.68 -18.98
CA VAL A 133 14.42 -18.87 -18.89
C VAL A 133 15.46 -19.58 -18.03
N GLN A 134 15.06 -20.18 -16.91
CA GLN A 134 15.96 -20.97 -16.08
C GLN A 134 16.53 -22.19 -16.84
N LYS A 135 15.70 -22.91 -17.60
CA LYS A 135 16.16 -24.04 -18.44
C LYS A 135 17.13 -23.58 -19.53
N LEU A 136 16.83 -22.48 -20.23
CA LEU A 136 17.70 -21.88 -21.25
C LEU A 136 19.07 -21.45 -20.67
N GLN A 137 19.07 -20.81 -19.51
CA GLN A 137 20.30 -20.39 -18.84
C GLN A 137 21.19 -21.59 -18.47
N ARG A 138 20.58 -22.68 -17.97
CA ARG A 138 21.31 -23.93 -17.68
C ARG A 138 21.90 -24.53 -18.96
N TYR A 139 21.09 -24.67 -20.01
CA TYR A 139 21.51 -25.20 -21.30
C TYR A 139 22.75 -24.47 -21.87
N PHE A 140 22.72 -23.14 -21.92
CA PHE A 140 23.85 -22.38 -22.45
C PHE A 140 25.08 -22.39 -21.54
N LYS A 141 24.89 -22.52 -20.23
CA LYS A 141 25.99 -22.68 -19.26
C LYS A 141 26.69 -24.03 -19.48
N ASP A 142 25.92 -25.10 -19.66
CA ASP A 142 26.46 -26.46 -19.88
C ASP A 142 27.22 -26.55 -21.21
N GLN A 143 26.74 -25.86 -22.24
CA GLN A 143 27.41 -25.77 -23.55
C GLN A 143 28.54 -24.75 -23.63
N LYS A 144 28.87 -24.04 -22.54
CA LYS A 144 29.92 -23.00 -22.50
C LYS A 144 29.80 -21.96 -23.63
N VAL A 145 28.58 -21.56 -23.97
CA VAL A 145 28.34 -20.58 -25.04
C VAL A 145 28.82 -19.20 -24.59
N SER A 146 29.77 -18.61 -25.32
CA SER A 146 30.40 -17.32 -24.98
C SER A 146 29.40 -16.16 -24.91
N ASP A 147 28.38 -16.15 -25.76
CA ASP A 147 27.32 -15.11 -25.81
C ASP A 147 25.99 -15.52 -25.14
N ALA A 148 26.04 -16.45 -24.18
CA ALA A 148 24.85 -16.99 -23.50
C ALA A 148 23.93 -15.89 -22.93
N LYS A 149 24.52 -14.87 -22.28
CA LYS A 149 23.77 -13.80 -21.62
C LYS A 149 22.95 -12.97 -22.61
N SER A 150 23.52 -12.63 -23.76
CA SER A 150 22.83 -11.82 -24.78
C SER A 150 21.72 -12.61 -25.46
N ARG A 151 21.96 -13.90 -25.76
CA ARG A 151 20.96 -14.81 -26.32
C ARG A 151 19.75 -14.98 -25.39
N VAL A 152 19.99 -15.23 -24.10
CA VAL A 152 18.91 -15.31 -23.10
C VAL A 152 18.16 -13.99 -22.98
N LYS A 153 18.87 -12.85 -22.94
CA LYS A 153 18.23 -11.53 -22.85
C LYS A 153 17.33 -11.24 -24.06
N ARG A 154 17.77 -11.61 -25.26
CA ARG A 154 16.97 -11.48 -26.50
C ARG A 154 15.72 -12.36 -26.44
N ALA A 155 15.90 -13.65 -26.10
CA ALA A 155 14.80 -14.60 -25.97
C ALA A 155 13.76 -14.15 -24.93
N VAL A 156 14.18 -13.62 -23.78
CA VAL A 156 13.27 -13.06 -22.76
C VAL A 156 12.43 -11.91 -23.33
N LYS A 157 13.04 -11.02 -24.13
CA LYS A 157 12.35 -9.88 -24.74
C LYS A 157 11.32 -10.35 -25.76
N GLU A 158 11.67 -11.31 -26.60
CA GLU A 158 10.82 -11.88 -27.65
C GLU A 158 9.67 -12.70 -27.04
N MET A 159 9.95 -13.59 -26.09
CA MET A 159 8.91 -14.32 -25.33
C MET A 159 7.99 -13.38 -24.55
N GLY A 160 8.52 -12.29 -24.00
CA GLY A 160 7.71 -11.25 -23.35
C GLY A 160 6.82 -10.47 -24.31
N PHE A 161 7.23 -10.32 -25.58
CA PHE A 161 6.42 -9.72 -26.63
C PHE A 161 5.30 -10.64 -27.09
N MET A 162 5.59 -11.93 -27.31
CA MET A 162 4.58 -12.96 -27.61
C MET A 162 3.49 -13.01 -26.55
N ARG A 163 3.87 -12.96 -25.27
CA ARG A 163 2.92 -12.91 -24.14
C ARG A 163 1.93 -11.76 -24.23
N ARG A 164 2.45 -10.56 -24.54
CA ARG A 164 1.61 -9.34 -24.65
C ARG A 164 0.66 -9.42 -25.84
N GLN A 165 1.12 -9.97 -26.98
CA GLN A 165 0.25 -10.18 -28.14
C GLN A 165 -0.87 -11.16 -27.84
N LEU A 166 -0.56 -12.28 -27.19
CA LEU A 166 -1.55 -13.30 -26.87
C LEU A 166 -2.62 -12.74 -25.92
N LEU A 167 -2.21 -12.03 -24.87
CA LEU A 167 -3.16 -11.35 -23.96
C LEU A 167 -4.00 -10.28 -24.67
N ALA A 168 -3.41 -9.52 -25.60
CA ALA A 168 -4.14 -8.52 -26.36
C ALA A 168 -5.23 -9.17 -27.24
N LYS A 169 -4.91 -10.28 -27.92
CA LYS A 169 -5.88 -11.06 -28.72
C LYS A 169 -7.06 -11.56 -27.87
N GLN A 170 -6.78 -12.02 -26.66
CA GLN A 170 -7.80 -12.47 -25.71
C GLN A 170 -8.66 -11.33 -25.15
N THR A 171 -8.14 -10.10 -25.12
CA THR A 171 -8.88 -8.91 -24.66
C THR A 171 -9.77 -8.30 -25.75
N THR A 172 -9.45 -8.53 -27.04
CA THR A 172 -10.21 -8.04 -28.19
C THR A 172 -11.37 -8.95 -28.63
N MET A 173 -11.56 -10.11 -28.01
CA MET A 173 -12.76 -10.91 -28.22
C MET A 173 -13.93 -10.22 -27.50
N PRO A 174 -15.01 -9.82 -28.20
CA PRO A 174 -16.13 -9.16 -27.55
C PRO A 174 -16.72 -10.10 -26.50
N SER A 175 -17.05 -9.51 -25.34
CA SER A 175 -17.93 -10.13 -24.36
C SER A 175 -19.22 -10.53 -25.09
N MET A 176 -19.35 -11.82 -25.40
CA MET A 176 -20.60 -12.44 -25.82
C MET A 176 -21.54 -12.45 -24.61
N GLY A 177 -22.08 -11.28 -24.29
CA GLY A 177 -23.29 -11.16 -23.51
C GLY A 177 -24.47 -11.44 -24.42
N SER A 178 -24.91 -12.70 -24.47
CA SER A 178 -26.32 -13.13 -24.58
C SER A 178 -26.39 -14.55 -25.14
N GLU A 179 -26.93 -15.46 -24.33
CA GLU A 179 -27.67 -16.63 -24.79
C GLU A 179 -26.96 -17.57 -25.79
N ALA A 180 -25.96 -18.29 -25.30
CA ALA A 180 -25.60 -19.57 -25.88
C ALA A 180 -25.53 -20.60 -24.75
N GLU A 181 -26.52 -21.51 -24.70
CA GLU A 181 -26.53 -22.72 -23.86
C GLU A 181 -25.46 -23.73 -24.35
N GLY A 182 -24.20 -23.30 -24.35
CA GLY A 182 -23.04 -24.18 -24.46
C GLY A 182 -22.41 -24.37 -23.09
N PRO A 183 -21.64 -25.45 -22.85
CA PRO A 183 -20.91 -25.61 -21.60
C PRO A 183 -19.93 -24.43 -21.46
N THR A 184 -20.27 -23.48 -20.60
CA THR A 184 -19.36 -22.40 -20.22
C THR A 184 -18.11 -23.02 -19.63
N LEU A 185 -17.01 -22.99 -20.40
CA LEU A 185 -15.69 -23.41 -19.93
C LEU A 185 -15.40 -22.70 -18.61
N SER A 186 -14.99 -23.46 -17.59
CA SER A 186 -14.54 -22.90 -16.31
C SER A 186 -13.39 -21.92 -16.57
N ILE A 187 -13.30 -20.84 -15.79
CA ILE A 187 -12.19 -19.86 -15.83
C ILE A 187 -10.83 -20.59 -15.85
N SER A 188 -10.71 -21.68 -15.09
CA SER A 188 -9.49 -22.51 -15.08
C SER A 188 -9.18 -23.09 -16.46
N ALA A 189 -10.18 -23.64 -17.15
CA ALA A 189 -9.99 -24.25 -18.48
C ALA A 189 -9.60 -23.20 -19.53
N MET A 190 -10.19 -21.99 -19.45
CA MET A 190 -9.81 -20.87 -20.33
C MET A 190 -8.37 -20.40 -20.07
N VAL A 191 -7.96 -20.34 -18.79
CA VAL A 191 -6.58 -20.02 -18.41
C VAL A 191 -5.61 -21.08 -18.93
N ASP A 192 -5.95 -22.36 -18.76
CA ASP A 192 -5.13 -23.48 -19.20
C ASP A 192 -4.93 -23.48 -20.72
N GLU A 193 -6.00 -23.21 -21.50
CA GLU A 193 -5.91 -23.10 -22.96
C GLU A 193 -4.94 -22.00 -23.40
N ILE A 194 -5.06 -20.80 -22.82
CA ILE A 194 -4.16 -19.67 -23.12
C ILE A 194 -2.70 -20.01 -22.74
N VAL A 195 -2.52 -20.67 -21.61
CA VAL A 195 -1.18 -21.06 -21.14
C VAL A 195 -0.56 -22.12 -22.05
N VAL A 196 -1.34 -23.12 -22.49
CA VAL A 196 -0.89 -24.17 -23.42
C VAL A 196 -0.49 -23.55 -24.76
N GLU A 197 -1.27 -22.61 -25.28
CA GLU A 197 -0.91 -21.88 -26.50
C GLU A 197 0.41 -21.11 -26.32
N TYR A 198 0.56 -20.40 -25.19
CA TYR A 198 1.79 -19.67 -24.89
C TYR A 198 3.01 -20.59 -24.72
N GLU A 199 2.84 -21.75 -24.07
CA GLU A 199 3.87 -22.77 -23.93
C GLU A 199 4.35 -23.28 -25.27
N LYS A 200 3.43 -23.58 -26.19
CA LYS A 200 3.77 -23.98 -27.55
C LYS A 200 4.59 -22.91 -28.28
N MET A 201 4.16 -21.64 -28.21
CA MET A 201 4.89 -20.53 -28.82
C MET A 201 6.31 -20.35 -28.25
N ILE A 202 6.44 -20.44 -26.92
CA ILE A 202 7.75 -20.38 -26.25
C ILE A 202 8.61 -21.57 -26.70
N ASP A 203 8.06 -22.77 -26.77
CA ASP A 203 8.80 -23.98 -27.07
C ASP A 203 9.38 -23.98 -28.48
N GLU A 204 8.59 -23.53 -29.45
CA GLU A 204 9.04 -23.30 -30.82
C GLU A 204 10.15 -22.24 -30.87
N HIS A 205 9.95 -21.12 -30.17
CA HIS A 205 10.95 -20.06 -30.12
C HIS A 205 12.26 -20.51 -29.47
N VAL A 206 12.18 -21.30 -28.40
CA VAL A 206 13.35 -21.86 -27.71
C VAL A 206 14.15 -22.76 -28.65
N LYS A 207 13.50 -23.62 -29.44
CA LYS A 207 14.19 -24.47 -30.44
C LYS A 207 15.00 -23.64 -31.42
N VAL A 208 14.42 -22.55 -31.93
CA VAL A 208 15.14 -21.58 -32.80
C VAL A 208 16.31 -20.95 -32.05
N VAL A 209 16.08 -20.50 -30.81
CA VAL A 209 17.12 -19.85 -30.00
C VAL A 209 18.28 -20.80 -29.68
N VAL A 210 18.04 -22.10 -29.48
CA VAL A 210 19.11 -23.08 -29.23
C VAL A 210 19.70 -23.70 -30.50
N GLY A 211 19.12 -23.41 -31.68
CA GLY A 211 19.63 -23.91 -32.96
C GLY A 211 19.29 -25.39 -33.22
N VAL A 212 18.27 -25.93 -32.54
CA VAL A 212 17.76 -27.28 -32.79
C VAL A 212 16.65 -27.14 -33.84
N SER A 213 17.01 -27.27 -35.12
CA SER A 213 16.00 -27.32 -36.18
C SER A 213 15.34 -28.70 -36.18
N SER A 214 14.01 -28.71 -36.31
CA SER A 214 13.19 -29.87 -36.68
C SER A 214 13.44 -30.30 -38.10
#